data_AF-A0A6J4NVI0-F1
#
_entry.id   AF-A0A6J4NVI0-F1
#
_cell.length_a   1.000
_cell.length_b   1.000
_cell.length_c   1.000
_cell.angle_alpha   90.00
_cell.angle_beta   90.00
_cell.angle_gamma   90.00
#
_symmetry.space_group_name_H-M   'P 1'
#
loop_
_entity.id
_entity.type
_entity.pdbx_description
1 polymer ?
#
loop_
_entity_poly.entity_id
_entity_poly.type
_entity_poly.pdbx_seq_one_letter_code
_entity_poly.pdbx_strand_id
1 'polypeptide(L)'
;MRDGCVYELFLTSVPAQCLHATEVVDLYFQRGGFEQVLSDEDAEQDPDRWCSCTPHGQEFWQIVSQWVWNTRLELGQVADESGLRTTRWQGTASLVAAAAATSQDVPMVEQPLVDPVVEQYGAPEIAGNWGRASGRFSGHAFEVLENGMLRCPAEKLLRPQEHRKQADGTLRVVYRARQEDCRSCALTSKCLGRQASGEHPRRVSTVRKRIVERSGTRSGLLHEDTLTLDVCTAPHEVMWCDLPGYRLRHLYVGRLRRQQVRLVVVHAEALAPAQPVVPRIWTRAERAHRRLTWKARLARNCCRGGSPRFRFTVWGIVPALAAYLGLAPQAPT
;
A
#
# COMPACT_ATOMS: atom_id res chain seq x y z
N MET A 1 3.53 17.87 15.04
CA MET A 1 3.85 16.79 15.99
C MET A 1 3.58 17.30 17.40
N ARG A 2 2.54 16.80 18.07
CA ARG A 2 2.40 16.96 19.53
C ARG A 2 2.92 15.66 20.16
N ASP A 3 3.81 15.78 21.13
CA ASP A 3 4.32 14.66 21.96
C ASP A 3 4.98 13.48 21.23
N GLY A 4 5.57 13.69 20.05
CA GLY A 4 6.24 12.62 19.30
C GLY A 4 5.28 11.61 18.64
N CYS A 5 3.98 11.85 18.70
CA CYS A 5 2.98 11.07 17.99
C CYS A 5 2.83 11.55 16.53
N VAL A 6 2.81 10.60 15.59
CA VAL A 6 2.36 10.82 14.22
C VAL A 6 0.87 10.51 14.19
N TYR A 7 0.07 11.51 13.83
CA TYR A 7 -1.35 11.34 13.59
C TYR A 7 -1.56 11.13 12.10
N GLU A 8 -2.16 10.01 11.73
CA GLU A 8 -2.61 9.76 10.36
C GLU A 8 -4.12 9.99 10.30
N LEU A 9 -4.55 10.80 9.32
CA LEU A 9 -5.95 11.09 9.08
C LEU A 9 -6.45 10.19 7.95
N PHE A 10 -7.39 9.31 8.26
CA PHE A 10 -8.07 8.47 7.28
C PHE A 10 -9.36 9.14 6.83
N LEU A 11 -9.48 9.40 5.53
CA LEU A 11 -10.67 9.96 4.92
C LEU A 11 -11.39 8.86 4.16
N THR A 12 -12.70 8.72 4.39
CA THR A 12 -13.57 7.79 3.67
C THR A 12 -14.80 8.54 3.17
N SER A 13 -15.28 8.19 1.97
CA SER A 13 -16.55 8.65 1.43
C SER A 13 -17.75 7.88 2.00
N VAL A 14 -17.49 6.82 2.77
CA VAL A 14 -18.52 5.98 3.38
C VAL A 14 -18.93 6.58 4.73
N PRO A 15 -20.24 6.71 5.01
CA PRO A 15 -20.72 7.18 6.31
C PRO A 15 -20.21 6.29 7.46
N ALA A 16 -19.94 6.88 8.62
CA ALA A 16 -19.42 6.16 9.80
C ALA A 16 -20.34 5.03 10.31
N GLN A 17 -21.63 5.09 9.98
CA GLN A 17 -22.62 4.06 10.28
C GLN A 17 -22.52 2.82 9.37
N CYS A 18 -21.90 2.94 8.19
CA CYS A 18 -21.76 1.86 7.22
C CYS A 18 -20.36 1.22 7.23
N LEU A 19 -19.37 1.89 7.81
CA LEU A 19 -17.99 1.39 7.93
C LEU A 19 -17.34 1.96 9.19
N HIS A 20 -17.00 1.09 10.15
CA HIS A 20 -16.39 1.50 11.39
C HIS A 20 -14.95 1.98 11.19
N ALA A 21 -14.49 2.90 12.05
CA ALA A 21 -13.13 3.42 12.00
C ALA A 21 -12.05 2.32 12.06
N THR A 22 -12.31 1.23 12.79
CA THR A 22 -11.42 0.06 12.84
C THR A 22 -11.34 -0.66 11.50
N GLU A 23 -12.45 -0.75 10.77
CA GLU A 23 -12.49 -1.38 9.44
C GLU A 23 -11.78 -0.52 8.39
N VAL A 24 -11.90 0.81 8.50
CA VAL A 24 -11.13 1.76 7.67
C VAL A 24 -9.62 1.58 7.88
N VAL A 25 -9.19 1.47 9.14
CA VAL A 25 -7.79 1.27 9.49
C VAL A 25 -7.30 -0.10 9.04
N ASP A 26 -8.09 -1.16 9.25
CA ASP A 26 -7.77 -2.51 8.78
C ASP A 26 -7.65 -2.58 7.26
N LEU A 27 -8.58 -1.94 6.52
CA LEU A 27 -8.52 -1.85 5.07
C LEU A 27 -7.26 -1.12 4.59
N TYR A 28 -6.88 -0.04 5.28
CA TYR A 28 -5.65 0.68 4.97
C TYR A 28 -4.40 -0.17 5.20
N PHE A 29 -4.31 -0.90 6.32
CA PHE A 29 -3.14 -1.75 6.58
C PHE A 29 -3.08 -2.97 5.67
N GLN A 30 -4.22 -3.52 5.27
CA GLN A 30 -4.29 -4.66 4.37
C GLN A 30 -4.06 -4.30 2.90
N ARG A 31 -3.98 -3.02 2.54
CA ARG A 31 -3.53 -2.60 1.20
C ARG A 31 -2.17 -3.21 0.83
N GLY A 32 -1.33 -3.44 1.84
CA GLY A 32 0.00 -4.06 1.70
C GLY A 32 -0.04 -5.49 1.18
N GLY A 33 -1.13 -6.24 1.43
CA GLY A 33 -1.31 -7.59 0.86
C GLY A 33 -1.39 -7.62 -0.67
N PHE A 34 -1.66 -6.46 -1.28
CA PHE A 34 -1.70 -6.29 -2.73
C PHE A 34 -0.40 -5.72 -3.31
N GLU A 35 0.58 -5.34 -2.49
CA GLU A 35 1.88 -4.86 -2.95
C GLU A 35 2.60 -5.88 -3.82
N GLN A 36 2.40 -7.19 -3.57
CA GLN A 36 2.96 -8.23 -4.43
C GLN A 36 2.35 -8.21 -5.84
N VAL A 37 1.02 -8.06 -5.94
CA VAL A 37 0.32 -7.97 -7.24
C VAL A 37 0.73 -6.69 -7.97
N LEU A 38 0.85 -5.57 -7.26
CA LEU A 38 1.32 -4.30 -7.83
C LEU A 38 2.79 -4.37 -8.25
N SER A 39 3.64 -5.02 -7.46
CA SER A 39 5.06 -5.23 -7.78
C SER A 39 5.25 -6.12 -9.01
N ASP A 40 4.42 -7.16 -9.17
CA ASP A 40 4.43 -8.00 -10.36
C ASP A 40 3.98 -7.20 -11.61
N GLU A 41 3.09 -6.23 -11.43
CA GLU A 41 2.66 -5.30 -12.48
C GLU A 41 3.72 -4.24 -12.84
N ASP A 42 4.53 -3.79 -11.88
CA ASP A 42 5.61 -2.81 -12.07
C ASP A 42 6.80 -3.37 -12.86
N ALA A 43 7.03 -4.69 -12.79
CA ALA A 43 8.12 -5.37 -13.51
C ALA A 43 7.96 -5.36 -15.05
N GLU A 44 6.81 -4.92 -15.59
CA GLU A 44 6.46 -5.04 -17.01
C GLU A 44 7.22 -4.07 -17.94
N GLN A 45 7.59 -2.87 -17.47
CA GLN A 45 8.11 -1.80 -18.33
C GLN A 45 9.63 -1.63 -18.29
N ASP A 46 10.30 -2.15 -17.25
CA ASP A 46 11.72 -1.84 -16.95
C ASP A 46 12.01 -0.33 -17.07
N PRO A 47 11.26 0.54 -16.34
CA PRO A 47 11.41 1.98 -16.48
C PRO A 47 12.78 2.48 -15.99
N ASP A 48 13.49 1.65 -15.20
CA ASP A 48 14.83 1.93 -14.70
C ASP A 48 15.94 1.66 -15.73
N ARG A 49 15.57 1.19 -16.93
CA ARG A 49 16.51 1.09 -18.05
C ARG A 49 17.19 2.44 -18.29
N TRP A 50 18.51 2.42 -18.23
CA TRP A 50 19.32 3.60 -18.51
C TRP A 50 19.27 3.94 -20.00
N CYS A 51 18.53 4.99 -20.37
CA CYS A 51 18.38 5.42 -21.75
C CYS A 51 18.87 6.84 -22.01
N SER A 52 19.36 7.54 -20.97
CA SER A 52 19.90 8.89 -21.05
C SER A 52 21.03 9.08 -20.04
N CYS A 53 22.14 9.70 -20.47
CA CYS A 53 23.24 10.09 -19.58
C CYS A 53 22.96 11.38 -18.77
N THR A 54 21.77 11.97 -18.90
CA THR A 54 21.37 13.17 -18.15
C THR A 54 20.20 12.85 -17.22
N PRO A 55 20.14 13.44 -16.00
CA PRO A 55 19.03 13.23 -15.08
C PRO A 55 17.67 13.59 -15.69
N HIS A 56 17.62 14.67 -16.48
CA HIS A 56 16.36 15.16 -17.07
C HIS A 56 15.86 14.22 -18.16
N GLY A 57 16.77 13.61 -18.94
CA GLY A 57 16.38 12.61 -19.92
C GLY A 57 15.95 11.29 -19.27
N GLN A 58 16.51 10.94 -18.10
CA GLN A 58 16.08 9.76 -17.35
C GLN A 58 14.70 9.99 -16.70
N GLU A 59 14.45 11.17 -16.14
CA GLU A 59 13.13 11.59 -15.64
C GLU A 59 12.08 11.61 -16.77
N PHE A 60 12.43 12.14 -17.94
CA PHE A 60 11.54 12.13 -19.10
C PHE A 60 11.18 10.70 -19.52
N TRP A 61 12.14 9.77 -19.50
CA TRP A 61 11.90 8.36 -19.80
C TRP A 61 10.94 7.69 -18.80
N GLN A 62 11.10 7.97 -17.52
CA GLN A 62 10.18 7.50 -16.48
C GLN A 62 8.74 7.98 -16.76
N ILE A 63 8.57 9.27 -17.08
CA ILE A 63 7.27 9.84 -17.44
C ILE A 63 6.68 9.13 -18.66
N VAL A 64 7.46 8.98 -19.74
CA VAL A 64 7.00 8.31 -20.96
C VAL A 64 6.60 6.86 -20.69
N SER A 65 7.39 6.14 -19.89
CA SER A 65 7.13 4.74 -19.53
C SER A 65 5.81 4.60 -18.78
N GLN A 66 5.59 5.44 -17.76
CA GLN A 66 4.31 5.49 -17.03
C GLN A 66 3.15 5.87 -17.94
N TRP A 67 3.34 6.81 -18.86
CA TRP A 67 2.31 7.23 -19.81
C TRP A 67 1.92 6.09 -20.73
N VAL A 68 2.89 5.40 -21.33
CA VAL A 68 2.65 4.23 -22.18
C VAL A 68 1.97 3.10 -21.39
N TRP A 69 2.37 2.88 -20.13
CA TRP A 69 1.77 1.87 -19.26
C TRP A 69 0.29 2.15 -18.99
N ASN A 70 -0.06 3.40 -18.64
CA ASN A 70 -1.44 3.82 -18.44
C ASN A 70 -2.26 3.77 -19.74
N THR A 71 -1.70 4.21 -20.85
CA THR A 71 -2.38 4.13 -22.16
C THR A 71 -2.69 2.68 -22.55
N ARG A 72 -1.77 1.73 -22.31
CA ARG A 72 -2.05 0.31 -22.59
C ARG A 72 -3.17 -0.24 -21.73
N LEU A 73 -3.27 0.19 -20.46
CA LEU A 73 -4.35 -0.21 -19.57
C LEU A 73 -5.70 0.31 -20.08
N GLU A 74 -5.76 1.61 -20.40
CA GLU A 74 -6.97 2.25 -20.92
C GLU A 74 -7.42 1.62 -22.24
N LEU A 75 -6.54 1.53 -23.23
CA LEU A 75 -6.86 0.94 -24.53
C LEU A 75 -7.15 -0.57 -24.41
N GLY A 76 -6.50 -1.26 -23.48
CA GLY A 76 -6.79 -2.65 -23.15
C GLY A 76 -8.20 -2.82 -22.59
N GLN A 77 -8.62 -1.94 -21.67
CA GLN A 77 -9.97 -1.96 -21.11
C GLN A 77 -11.05 -1.61 -22.14
N VAL A 78 -10.79 -0.64 -23.02
CA VAL A 78 -11.72 -0.34 -24.12
C VAL A 78 -11.83 -1.53 -25.09
N ALA A 79 -10.74 -2.28 -25.26
CA ALA A 79 -10.68 -3.41 -26.19
C ALA A 79 -11.12 -4.76 -25.60
N ASP A 80 -11.27 -4.86 -24.29
CA ASP A 80 -11.67 -6.07 -23.57
C ASP A 80 -12.87 -5.70 -22.70
N GLU A 81 -14.05 -6.27 -22.99
CA GLU A 81 -15.27 -6.06 -22.20
C GLU A 81 -15.22 -6.75 -20.82
N SER A 82 -14.01 -7.13 -20.37
CA SER A 82 -13.79 -7.64 -19.02
C SER A 82 -14.27 -6.61 -18.00
N GLY A 83 -15.27 -7.01 -17.22
CA GLY A 83 -15.74 -6.22 -16.08
C GLY A 83 -14.66 -6.07 -15.01
N LEU A 84 -14.95 -5.22 -14.03
CA LEU A 84 -14.10 -5.09 -12.84
C LEU A 84 -13.94 -6.46 -12.18
N ARG A 85 -12.71 -6.80 -11.80
CA ARG A 85 -12.45 -7.93 -10.91
C ARG A 85 -12.89 -7.51 -9.51
N THR A 86 -13.67 -8.39 -8.88
CA THR A 86 -14.17 -8.16 -7.52
C THR A 86 -13.56 -9.17 -6.57
N THR A 87 -12.98 -8.67 -5.48
CA THR A 87 -12.44 -9.50 -4.40
C THR A 87 -13.17 -9.14 -3.10
N ARG A 88 -13.79 -10.13 -2.46
CA ARG A 88 -14.43 -9.96 -1.16
C ARG A 88 -13.38 -9.66 -0.10
N TRP A 89 -13.58 -8.59 0.67
CA TRP A 89 -12.78 -8.33 1.87
C TRP A 89 -13.31 -9.18 3.03
N GLN A 90 -12.48 -10.09 3.52
CA GLN A 90 -12.76 -10.86 4.73
C GLN A 90 -12.07 -10.16 5.90
N GLY A 91 -12.79 -9.29 6.60
CA GLY A 91 -12.23 -8.53 7.72
C GLY A 91 -11.57 -9.41 8.78
N THR A 92 -10.68 -8.82 9.58
CA THR A 92 -9.93 -9.49 10.65
C THR A 92 -10.84 -10.19 11.68
N ALA A 93 -12.07 -9.70 11.88
CA ALA A 93 -13.07 -10.29 12.77
C ALA A 93 -13.50 -11.72 12.36
N SER A 94 -13.45 -12.06 11.07
CA SER A 94 -13.88 -13.38 10.58
C SER A 94 -12.86 -14.48 10.91
N LEU A 95 -11.57 -14.14 11.02
CA LEU A 95 -10.50 -15.08 11.38
C LEU A 95 -10.53 -15.47 12.86
N VAL A 96 -11.07 -14.62 13.74
CA VAL A 96 -11.22 -14.91 15.18
C VAL A 96 -12.43 -15.80 15.44
N ALA A 97 -13.52 -15.65 14.69
CA ALA A 97 -14.72 -16.49 14.82
C ALA A 97 -14.45 -17.96 14.44
N ALA A 98 -13.59 -18.20 13.45
CA ALA A 98 -13.16 -19.56 13.07
C ALA A 98 -12.33 -20.26 14.16
N ALA A 99 -11.61 -19.49 15.01
CA ALA A 99 -10.83 -20.03 16.12
C ALA A 99 -11.66 -20.21 17.41
N ALA A 100 -12.75 -19.43 17.57
CA ALA A 100 -13.61 -19.46 18.75
C ALA A 100 -14.62 -20.61 18.77
N ALA A 101 -14.82 -21.33 17.66
CA ALA A 101 -15.75 -22.45 17.56
C ALA A 101 -15.32 -23.74 18.31
N THR A 102 -14.23 -23.68 19.09
CA THR A 102 -13.61 -24.86 19.74
C THR A 102 -13.66 -24.90 21.26
N SER A 103 -14.33 -23.96 21.94
CA SER A 103 -14.35 -23.96 23.42
C SER A 103 -15.77 -24.06 23.97
N GLN A 104 -16.04 -25.21 24.60
CA GLN A 104 -17.28 -25.57 25.27
C GLN A 104 -17.54 -24.74 26.53
N ASP A 105 -18.84 -24.62 26.82
CA ASP A 105 -19.50 -23.96 27.95
C ASP A 105 -18.95 -24.29 29.35
N VAL A 106 -18.92 -23.29 30.24
CA VAL A 106 -19.12 -23.46 31.69
C VAL A 106 -19.90 -22.25 32.24
N PRO A 107 -20.94 -22.45 33.09
CA PRO A 107 -21.89 -21.40 33.45
C PRO A 107 -21.49 -20.51 34.65
N MET A 108 -22.16 -19.34 34.68
CA MET A 108 -22.18 -18.28 35.69
C MET A 108 -22.37 -18.73 37.14
N VAL A 109 -21.77 -17.96 38.06
CA VAL A 109 -22.34 -17.67 39.39
C VAL A 109 -22.20 -16.17 39.68
N GLU A 110 -23.31 -15.53 40.04
CA GLU A 110 -23.44 -14.13 40.45
C GLU A 110 -23.00 -13.91 41.91
N GLN A 111 -22.39 -12.77 42.22
CA GLN A 111 -23.01 -11.72 43.08
C GLN A 111 -22.12 -10.46 43.20
N PRO A 112 -22.72 -9.28 43.44
CA PRO A 112 -22.11 -7.98 43.14
C PRO A 112 -21.55 -7.27 44.37
N LEU A 113 -20.59 -6.36 44.16
CA LEU A 113 -20.39 -5.14 44.97
C LEU A 113 -19.58 -4.13 44.14
N VAL A 114 -20.06 -2.89 44.16
CA VAL A 114 -19.69 -1.74 43.31
C VAL A 114 -18.34 -1.16 43.75
N ASP A 115 -17.44 -0.87 42.80
CA ASP A 115 -16.45 0.23 42.84
C ASP A 115 -15.62 0.34 41.52
N PRO A 116 -14.87 1.45 41.28
CA PRO A 116 -14.72 2.07 39.95
C PRO A 116 -13.81 1.30 38.97
N VAL A 117 -14.15 1.37 37.66
CA VAL A 117 -13.44 0.70 36.56
C VAL A 117 -11.98 1.17 36.47
N VAL A 118 -11.06 0.36 37.02
CA VAL A 118 -9.61 0.44 36.78
C VAL A 118 -9.31 -0.41 35.54
N GLU A 119 -8.57 0.12 34.55
CA GLU A 119 -8.11 -0.68 33.39
C GLU A 119 -7.32 -1.91 33.88
N GLN A 120 -7.92 -3.11 33.83
CA GLN A 120 -7.26 -4.35 34.25
C GLN A 120 -6.46 -4.96 33.10
N TYR A 121 -5.19 -5.29 33.35
CA TYR A 121 -4.32 -6.00 32.40
C TYR A 121 -3.92 -7.35 33.01
N GLY A 122 -3.91 -8.41 32.20
CA GLY A 122 -3.55 -9.77 32.60
C GLY A 122 -2.09 -9.92 33.05
N ALA A 123 -1.71 -11.14 33.43
CA ALA A 123 -0.37 -11.48 33.86
C ALA A 123 0.69 -11.15 32.78
N PRO A 124 1.93 -10.77 33.15
CA PRO A 124 2.97 -10.46 32.18
C PRO A 124 3.44 -11.71 31.44
N GLU A 125 3.28 -11.73 30.11
CA GLU A 125 3.85 -12.75 29.23
C GLU A 125 5.14 -12.23 28.60
N ILE A 126 6.17 -13.07 28.45
CA ILE A 126 7.46 -12.64 27.89
C ILE A 126 7.33 -12.45 26.37
N ALA A 127 7.78 -11.31 25.86
CA ALA A 127 7.72 -11.01 24.43
C ALA A 127 8.59 -12.01 23.63
N GLY A 128 8.02 -12.61 22.58
CA GLY A 128 8.67 -13.65 21.76
C GLY A 128 10.02 -13.24 21.15
N ASN A 129 10.83 -14.25 20.83
CA ASN A 129 12.23 -14.10 20.39
C ASN A 129 12.37 -13.44 19.00
N TRP A 130 12.32 -12.12 18.91
CA TRP A 130 12.66 -11.38 17.69
C TRP A 130 14.07 -10.78 17.82
N GLY A 131 15.09 -11.52 17.36
CA GLY A 131 16.46 -10.99 17.25
C GLY A 131 17.58 -12.03 17.30
N ARG A 132 18.76 -11.65 16.79
CA ARG A 132 20.01 -12.43 16.63
C ARG A 132 20.65 -12.85 17.97
N ALA A 133 19.95 -13.64 18.78
CA ALA A 133 20.40 -14.05 20.12
C ALA A 133 20.59 -15.58 20.24
N SER A 134 21.09 -16.24 19.20
CA SER A 134 21.49 -17.65 19.30
C SER A 134 22.57 -17.83 20.38
N GLY A 135 22.32 -18.71 21.36
CA GLY A 135 23.25 -19.05 22.45
C GLY A 135 23.29 -18.10 23.65
N ARG A 136 22.26 -17.28 23.87
CA ARG A 136 22.20 -16.27 24.97
C ARG A 136 20.89 -16.35 25.74
N PHE A 137 20.86 -15.77 26.94
CA PHE A 137 19.62 -15.70 27.72
C PHE A 137 18.54 -14.92 26.96
N SER A 138 17.48 -15.62 26.58
CA SER A 138 16.25 -15.04 26.03
C SER A 138 15.40 -14.44 27.16
N GLY A 139 14.26 -13.84 26.82
CA GLY A 139 13.32 -13.38 27.84
C GLY A 139 12.89 -14.51 28.78
N HIS A 140 12.73 -15.74 28.29
CA HIS A 140 12.30 -16.91 29.08
C HIS A 140 13.23 -17.30 30.23
N ALA A 141 14.47 -16.81 30.23
CA ALA A 141 15.40 -17.02 31.34
C ALA A 141 15.13 -16.09 32.54
N PHE A 142 14.12 -15.21 32.47
CA PHE A 142 13.79 -14.25 33.51
C PHE A 142 12.44 -14.63 34.14
N GLU A 143 12.44 -14.81 35.46
CA GLU A 143 11.25 -15.17 36.23
C GLU A 143 10.44 -13.91 36.55
N VAL A 144 9.11 -13.99 36.38
CA VAL A 144 8.18 -12.92 36.79
C VAL A 144 7.81 -13.14 38.26
N LEU A 145 8.10 -12.16 39.12
CA LEU A 145 7.77 -12.20 40.54
C LEU A 145 6.35 -11.66 40.79
N GLU A 146 5.72 -12.09 41.89
CA GLU A 146 4.37 -11.65 42.29
C GLU A 146 4.24 -10.13 42.44
N ASN A 147 5.33 -9.46 42.84
CA ASN A 147 5.40 -8.00 42.97
C ASN A 147 5.54 -7.26 41.62
N GLY A 148 5.45 -7.97 40.50
CA GLY A 148 5.51 -7.42 39.14
C GLY A 148 6.93 -7.09 38.66
N MET A 149 7.98 -7.44 39.41
CA MET A 149 9.38 -7.32 39.00
C MET A 149 9.83 -8.57 38.22
N LEU A 150 10.97 -8.50 37.52
CA LEU A 150 11.62 -9.69 36.97
C LEU A 150 12.87 -10.06 37.76
N ARG A 151 13.17 -11.35 37.86
CA ARG A 151 14.43 -11.88 38.38
C ARG A 151 15.23 -12.52 37.26
N CYS A 152 16.52 -12.20 37.16
CA CYS A 152 17.40 -12.78 36.15
C CYS A 152 18.08 -14.08 36.64
N PRO A 153 18.75 -14.84 35.76
CA PRO A 153 19.49 -16.06 36.14
C PRO A 153 20.64 -15.87 37.14
N ALA A 154 21.04 -14.62 37.42
CA ALA A 154 22.02 -14.28 38.44
C ALA A 154 21.36 -13.76 39.74
N GLU A 155 20.07 -14.04 39.94
CA GLU A 155 19.28 -13.63 41.11
C GLU A 155 19.13 -12.11 41.29
N LYS A 156 19.43 -11.32 40.25
CA LYS A 156 19.29 -9.86 40.29
C LYS A 156 17.93 -9.41 39.82
N LEU A 157 17.41 -8.37 40.45
CA LEU A 157 16.08 -7.83 40.18
C LEU A 157 16.11 -6.79 39.05
N LEU A 158 15.13 -6.88 38.16
CA LEU A 158 14.85 -5.90 37.12
C LEU A 158 13.55 -5.17 37.46
N ARG A 159 13.61 -3.85 37.39
CA ARG A 159 12.47 -2.97 37.67
C ARG A 159 11.76 -2.57 36.38
N PRO A 160 10.43 -2.45 36.38
CA PRO A 160 9.73 -1.82 35.27
C PRO A 160 10.20 -0.38 35.13
N GLN A 161 10.41 0.08 33.89
CA GLN A 161 10.87 1.43 33.59
C GLN A 161 9.96 2.13 32.59
N GLU A 162 9.48 1.40 31.59
CA GLU A 162 8.67 1.96 30.52
C GLU A 162 7.43 1.10 30.29
N HIS A 163 6.27 1.73 30.28
CA HIS A 163 4.99 1.11 29.93
C HIS A 163 4.56 1.67 28.57
N ARG A 164 4.47 0.81 27.56
CA ARG A 164 4.09 1.19 26.20
C ARG A 164 2.81 0.47 25.82
N LYS A 165 1.72 1.22 25.66
CA LYS A 165 0.49 0.69 25.08
C LYS A 165 0.75 0.40 23.60
N GLN A 166 0.57 -0.84 23.18
CA GLN A 166 0.69 -1.27 21.79
C GLN A 166 -0.67 -1.08 21.08
N ALA A 167 -0.65 -1.04 19.74
CA ALA A 167 -1.83 -0.77 18.93
C ALA A 167 -2.94 -1.82 19.10
N ASP A 168 -2.59 -3.05 19.48
CA ASP A 168 -3.50 -4.16 19.82
C ASP A 168 -4.12 -4.03 21.23
N GLY A 169 -3.85 -2.93 21.94
CA GLY A 169 -4.31 -2.70 23.31
C GLY A 169 -3.50 -3.42 24.37
N THR A 170 -2.50 -4.22 24.01
CA THR A 170 -1.60 -4.85 24.99
C THR A 170 -0.63 -3.84 25.58
N LEU A 171 -0.23 -4.05 26.84
CA LEU A 171 0.73 -3.22 27.54
C LEU A 171 2.10 -3.88 27.50
N ARG A 172 3.03 -3.33 26.71
CA ARG A 172 4.42 -3.76 26.73
C ARG A 172 5.16 -3.06 27.87
N VAL A 173 5.68 -3.84 28.81
CA VAL A 173 6.46 -3.33 29.95
C VAL A 173 7.93 -3.66 29.72
N VAL A 174 8.79 -2.64 29.74
CA VAL A 174 10.24 -2.79 29.65
C VAL A 174 10.85 -2.76 31.03
N TYR A 175 11.57 -3.82 31.36
CA TYR A 175 12.29 -4.03 32.60
C TYR A 175 13.79 -3.78 32.41
N ARG A 176 14.41 -3.16 33.41
CA ARG A 176 15.83 -2.84 33.41
C ARG A 176 16.49 -3.29 34.71
N ALA A 177 17.64 -3.96 34.59
CA ALA A 177 18.51 -4.24 35.74
C ALA A 177 19.26 -2.97 36.18
N ARG A 178 19.76 -2.95 37.41
CA ARG A 178 20.68 -1.88 37.81
C ARG A 178 22.02 -2.03 37.10
N GLN A 179 22.66 -0.89 36.81
CA GLN A 179 23.95 -0.87 36.14
C GLN A 179 25.05 -1.54 36.98
N GLU A 180 25.04 -1.28 38.29
CA GLU A 180 25.96 -1.91 39.26
C GLU A 180 25.85 -3.45 39.26
N ASP A 181 24.63 -3.98 39.22
CA ASP A 181 24.38 -5.42 39.22
C ASP A 181 24.90 -6.10 37.94
N CYS A 182 24.84 -5.41 36.79
CA CYS A 182 25.33 -5.96 35.52
C CYS A 182 26.84 -5.81 35.36
N ARG A 183 27.46 -4.75 35.90
CA ARG A 183 28.90 -4.47 35.73
C ARG A 183 29.78 -5.53 36.39
N SER A 184 29.34 -6.11 37.50
CA SER A 184 30.08 -7.15 38.25
C SER A 184 29.54 -8.57 38.03
N CYS A 185 28.57 -8.77 37.13
CA CYS A 185 27.91 -10.06 36.97
C CYS A 185 28.78 -11.06 36.19
N ALA A 186 29.00 -12.25 36.77
CA ALA A 186 29.73 -13.34 36.12
C ALA A 186 29.04 -13.88 34.84
N LEU A 187 27.73 -13.64 34.69
CA LEU A 187 26.94 -14.11 33.54
C LEU A 187 26.86 -13.10 32.38
N THR A 188 27.60 -11.99 32.46
CA THR A 188 27.51 -10.86 31.50
C THR A 188 27.74 -11.29 30.05
N SER A 189 28.69 -12.20 29.79
CA SER A 189 29.01 -12.70 28.44
C SER A 189 27.88 -13.49 27.77
N LYS A 190 27.05 -14.19 28.57
CA LYS A 190 25.86 -14.92 28.12
C LYS A 190 24.57 -14.08 28.16
N CYS A 191 24.61 -12.91 28.82
CA CYS A 191 23.46 -12.05 29.08
C CYS A 191 23.41 -10.78 28.18
N LEU A 192 24.53 -10.09 27.95
CA LEU A 192 24.57 -8.84 27.17
C LEU A 192 24.98 -9.04 25.71
N GLY A 193 24.60 -8.09 24.84
CA GLY A 193 24.97 -8.00 23.42
C GLY A 193 26.48 -8.12 23.15
N ARG A 194 26.90 -8.72 22.02
CA ARG A 194 28.33 -8.84 21.63
C ARG A 194 28.99 -7.46 21.42
N GLN A 195 28.16 -6.45 21.12
CA GLN A 195 28.50 -5.04 20.96
C GLN A 195 28.01 -4.17 22.12
N ALA A 196 27.59 -4.76 23.25
CA ALA A 196 27.20 -3.96 24.40
C ALA A 196 28.46 -3.30 24.98
N SER A 197 28.51 -1.97 25.01
CA SER A 197 29.63 -1.17 25.54
C SER A 197 29.88 -1.37 27.04
N GLY A 198 29.07 -2.20 27.71
CA GLY A 198 29.06 -2.33 29.17
C GLY A 198 28.42 -1.13 29.88
N GLU A 199 27.99 -0.09 29.16
CA GLU A 199 27.37 1.12 29.72
C GLU A 199 25.87 0.99 29.93
N HIS A 200 25.26 -0.06 29.36
CA HIS A 200 23.83 -0.29 29.44
C HIS A 200 23.54 -1.64 30.09
N PRO A 201 22.69 -1.68 31.13
CA PRO A 201 22.35 -2.90 31.82
C PRO A 201 21.35 -3.69 30.99
N ARG A 202 21.14 -4.94 31.38
CA ARG A 202 20.18 -5.82 30.70
C ARG A 202 18.78 -5.20 30.69
N ARG A 203 18.15 -5.23 29.51
CA ARG A 203 16.76 -4.86 29.26
C ARG A 203 15.96 -6.07 28.78
N VAL A 204 14.77 -6.27 29.33
CA VAL A 204 13.84 -7.35 28.96
C VAL A 204 12.45 -6.75 28.82
N SER A 205 11.64 -7.22 27.88
CA SER A 205 10.26 -6.75 27.72
C SER A 205 9.25 -7.87 27.90
N THR A 206 8.19 -7.60 28.64
CA THR A 206 6.98 -8.43 28.72
C THR A 206 5.81 -7.70 28.06
N VAL A 207 4.75 -8.42 27.75
CA VAL A 207 3.49 -7.94 27.18
C VAL A 207 2.36 -8.40 28.09
N ARG A 208 1.44 -7.49 28.46
CA ARG A 208 0.23 -7.80 29.23
C ARG A 208 -0.98 -7.60 28.34
N LYS A 209 -1.83 -8.60 28.21
CA LYS A 209 -3.09 -8.50 27.45
C LYS A 209 -4.12 -7.69 28.22
N ARG A 210 -4.89 -6.85 27.53
CA ARG A 210 -5.95 -6.03 28.14
C ARG A 210 -7.14 -6.92 28.49
N ILE A 211 -7.62 -6.82 29.73
CA ILE A 211 -8.87 -7.44 30.16
C ILE A 211 -9.96 -6.38 29.92
N VAL A 212 -10.82 -6.61 28.93
CA VAL A 212 -11.94 -5.69 28.63
C VAL A 212 -13.21 -6.29 29.21
N GLU A 213 -13.64 -5.77 30.37
CA GLU A 213 -15.01 -5.99 30.83
C GLU A 213 -15.93 -4.98 30.12
N ARG A 214 -16.88 -5.48 29.34
CA ARG A 214 -17.93 -4.67 28.71
C ARG A 214 -18.91 -4.21 29.79
N SER A 215 -18.70 -3.02 30.34
CA SER A 215 -19.74 -2.30 31.09
C SER A 215 -20.66 -1.53 30.15
N GLY A 216 -21.96 -1.63 30.44
CA GLY A 216 -23.06 -1.29 29.55
C GLY A 216 -23.33 0.20 29.28
N THR A 217 -24.23 0.33 28.32
CA THR A 217 -24.96 1.46 27.76
C THR A 217 -25.14 2.68 28.68
N ARG A 218 -24.71 3.85 28.22
CA ARG A 218 -25.31 5.13 28.60
C ARG A 218 -25.65 5.95 27.36
N SER A 219 -26.95 6.09 27.15
CA SER A 219 -27.58 7.03 26.23
C SER A 219 -27.25 8.46 26.66
N GLY A 220 -26.75 9.25 25.72
CA GLY A 220 -26.49 10.68 25.88
C GLY A 220 -26.71 11.35 24.54
N LEU A 221 -27.92 11.90 24.39
CA LEU A 221 -28.39 12.69 23.24
C LEU A 221 -27.43 13.85 22.96
N LEU A 222 -26.92 13.93 21.74
CA LEU A 222 -26.62 15.20 21.08
C LEU A 222 -27.16 15.13 19.64
N HIS A 223 -28.00 16.11 19.36
CA HIS A 223 -28.73 16.34 18.14
C HIS A 223 -27.83 17.10 17.17
N GLU A 224 -27.48 16.51 16.03
CA GLU A 224 -26.94 17.25 14.88
C GLU A 224 -27.57 16.74 13.58
N ASP A 225 -27.97 17.72 12.77
CA ASP A 225 -28.77 17.61 11.56
C ASP A 225 -28.25 16.56 10.57
N THR A 226 -29.09 15.58 10.28
CA THR A 226 -28.79 14.49 9.35
C THR A 226 -29.45 14.79 8.01
N LEU A 227 -28.63 15.09 6.99
CA LEU A 227 -28.97 14.78 5.61
C LEU A 227 -29.38 13.30 5.57
N THR A 228 -30.61 13.01 5.16
CA THR A 228 -31.15 11.65 5.03
C THR A 228 -30.35 10.86 4.00
N LEU A 229 -29.22 10.31 4.44
CA LEU A 229 -28.53 9.19 3.81
C LEU A 229 -29.23 7.93 4.33
N ASP A 230 -29.71 7.11 3.39
CA ASP A 230 -30.29 5.81 3.68
C ASP A 230 -29.46 5.08 4.73
N VAL A 231 -30.10 4.80 5.86
CA VAL A 231 -29.47 4.14 6.99
C VAL A 231 -29.13 2.72 6.54
N CYS A 232 -27.84 2.44 6.38
CA CYS A 232 -27.30 1.09 6.23
C CYS A 232 -27.78 0.24 7.42
N THR A 233 -28.84 -0.54 7.24
CA THR A 233 -29.46 -1.36 8.29
C THR A 233 -28.89 -2.79 8.33
N ALA A 234 -27.96 -3.12 7.44
CA ALA A 234 -27.30 -4.42 7.39
C ALA A 234 -25.77 -4.24 7.34
N PRO A 235 -24.98 -5.19 7.89
CA PRO A 235 -23.55 -5.23 7.65
C PRO A 235 -23.30 -5.40 6.15
N HIS A 236 -22.74 -4.36 5.52
CA HIS A 236 -22.44 -4.38 4.10
C HIS A 236 -21.09 -5.07 3.88
N GLU A 237 -21.06 -5.98 2.90
CA GLU A 237 -19.84 -6.63 2.47
C GLU A 237 -18.93 -5.63 1.77
N VAL A 238 -17.71 -5.45 2.28
CA VAL A 238 -16.70 -4.63 1.61
C VAL A 238 -16.10 -5.43 0.46
N MET A 239 -16.09 -4.84 -0.73
CA MET A 239 -15.51 -5.44 -1.92
C MET A 239 -14.42 -4.54 -2.49
N TRP A 240 -13.30 -5.14 -2.88
CA TRP A 240 -12.30 -4.49 -3.70
C TRP A 240 -12.63 -4.70 -5.17
N CYS A 241 -12.75 -3.62 -5.93
CA CYS A 241 -12.98 -3.66 -7.36
C CYS A 241 -11.77 -3.06 -8.08
N ASP A 242 -11.10 -3.85 -8.90
CA ASP A 242 -9.98 -3.39 -9.72
C ASP A 242 -10.05 -3.90 -11.16
N LEU A 243 -9.22 -3.30 -12.00
CA LEU A 243 -8.99 -3.80 -13.35
C LEU A 243 -7.90 -4.89 -13.30
N PRO A 244 -8.03 -5.98 -14.07
CA PRO A 244 -6.96 -6.96 -14.21
C PRO A 244 -5.83 -6.39 -15.08
N GLY A 245 -5.09 -5.42 -14.55
CA GLY A 245 -4.22 -4.50 -15.28
C GLY A 245 -3.15 -5.22 -16.10
N TYR A 246 -2.44 -6.16 -15.47
CA TYR A 246 -1.47 -7.03 -16.14
C TYR A 246 -2.05 -7.69 -17.40
N ARG A 247 -3.21 -8.36 -17.26
CA ARG A 247 -3.85 -9.08 -18.36
C ARG A 247 -4.24 -8.13 -19.49
N LEU A 248 -4.86 -6.99 -19.16
CA LEU A 248 -5.32 -6.01 -20.16
C LEU A 248 -4.15 -5.48 -20.99
N ARG A 249 -3.06 -5.08 -20.34
CA ARG A 249 -1.85 -4.57 -21.02
C ARG A 249 -1.21 -5.65 -21.89
N HIS A 250 -1.01 -6.86 -21.36
CA HIS A 250 -0.42 -7.96 -22.11
C HIS A 250 -1.26 -8.40 -23.31
N LEU A 251 -2.58 -8.54 -23.13
CA LEU A 251 -3.49 -8.90 -24.22
C LEU A 251 -3.51 -7.80 -25.28
N TYR A 252 -3.61 -6.53 -24.87
CA TYR A 252 -3.60 -5.41 -25.80
C TYR A 252 -2.32 -5.37 -26.63
N VAL A 253 -1.15 -5.42 -25.98
CA VAL A 253 0.15 -5.44 -26.68
C VAL A 253 0.28 -6.68 -27.57
N GLY A 254 -0.17 -7.85 -27.09
CA GLY A 254 -0.17 -9.09 -27.85
C GLY A 254 -1.06 -9.04 -29.10
N ARG A 255 -2.20 -8.35 -29.04
CA ARG A 255 -3.07 -8.08 -30.21
C ARG A 255 -2.42 -7.07 -31.15
N LEU A 256 -1.89 -5.97 -30.62
CA LEU A 256 -1.22 -4.92 -31.38
C LEU A 256 -0.02 -5.47 -32.18
N ARG A 257 0.80 -6.35 -31.58
CA ARG A 257 1.94 -6.97 -32.26
C ARG A 257 1.55 -7.95 -33.37
N ARG A 258 0.34 -8.51 -33.31
CA ARG A 258 -0.21 -9.41 -34.34
C ARG A 258 -1.03 -8.65 -35.39
N GLN A 259 -1.18 -7.34 -35.21
CA GLN A 259 -1.96 -6.49 -36.09
C GLN A 259 -1.30 -6.41 -37.47
N GLN A 260 -2.07 -6.73 -38.51
CA GLN A 260 -1.67 -6.42 -39.87
C GLN A 260 -2.12 -5.01 -40.21
N VAL A 261 -1.26 -4.27 -40.92
CA VAL A 261 -1.56 -2.92 -41.42
C VAL A 261 -1.21 -2.89 -42.89
N ARG A 262 -2.17 -2.54 -43.74
CA ARG A 262 -1.90 -2.25 -45.15
C ARG A 262 -1.85 -0.76 -45.36
N LEU A 263 -0.76 -0.35 -46.00
CA LEU A 263 -0.50 1.01 -46.38
C LEU A 263 -0.63 1.13 -47.89
N VAL A 264 -1.47 2.06 -48.35
CA VAL A 264 -1.62 2.38 -49.77
C VAL A 264 -1.36 3.87 -49.94
N VAL A 265 -0.47 4.21 -50.87
CA VAL A 265 -0.25 5.61 -51.26
C VAL A 265 -1.39 6.00 -52.19
N VAL A 266 -2.19 7.00 -51.80
CA VAL A 266 -3.38 7.45 -52.55
C VAL A 266 -3.03 8.57 -53.53
N HIS A 267 -2.07 9.41 -53.17
CA HIS A 267 -1.49 10.42 -54.05
C HIS A 267 0.01 10.53 -53.75
N ALA A 268 0.82 10.36 -54.78
CA ALA A 268 2.22 10.76 -54.80
C ALA A 268 2.37 11.75 -55.95
N GLU A 269 2.27 13.05 -55.67
CA GLU A 269 2.92 14.00 -56.57
C GLU A 269 4.42 13.79 -56.43
N ALA A 270 5.14 13.83 -57.55
CA ALA A 270 6.59 13.72 -57.55
C ALA A 270 7.16 14.83 -56.67
N LEU A 271 7.59 14.47 -55.47
CA LEU A 271 8.29 15.39 -54.57
C LEU A 271 9.51 15.89 -55.31
N ALA A 272 9.59 17.20 -55.54
CA ALA A 272 10.84 17.84 -55.92
C ALA A 272 11.92 17.38 -54.90
N PRO A 273 13.13 17.03 -55.35
CA PRO A 273 14.16 16.49 -54.48
C PRO A 273 14.31 17.41 -53.27
N ALA A 274 14.14 16.84 -52.08
CA ALA A 274 14.27 17.59 -50.84
C ALA A 274 15.63 18.28 -50.84
N GLN A 275 15.65 19.62 -50.73
CA GLN A 275 16.92 20.32 -50.60
C GLN A 275 17.66 19.75 -49.39
N PRO A 276 18.98 19.50 -49.49
CA PRO A 276 19.75 18.97 -48.38
C PRO A 276 19.62 19.94 -47.21
N VAL A 277 18.87 19.52 -46.19
CA VAL A 277 18.76 20.26 -44.95
C VAL A 277 20.07 20.04 -44.22
N VAL A 278 20.98 21.01 -44.31
CA VAL A 278 22.18 21.02 -43.47
C VAL A 278 21.67 21.05 -42.02
N PRO A 279 22.02 20.07 -41.16
CA PRO A 279 21.56 20.05 -39.78
C PRO A 279 22.14 21.28 -39.06
N ARG A 280 21.32 22.33 -38.94
CA ARG A 280 21.67 23.54 -38.22
C ARG A 280 21.68 23.20 -36.73
N ILE A 281 22.84 23.32 -36.10
CA ILE A 281 22.96 23.22 -34.64
C ILE A 281 22.38 24.49 -34.03
N TRP A 282 21.36 24.34 -33.20
CA TRP A 282 20.70 25.49 -32.55
C TRP A 282 21.46 25.89 -31.30
N THR A 283 21.73 27.18 -31.16
CA THR A 283 22.33 27.76 -29.96
C THR A 283 21.40 27.60 -28.75
N ARG A 284 21.95 27.73 -27.53
CA ARG A 284 21.18 27.68 -26.29
C ARG A 284 20.07 28.74 -26.24
N ALA A 285 20.34 29.96 -26.75
CA ALA A 285 19.37 31.05 -26.80
C ALA A 285 18.23 30.75 -27.79
N GLU A 286 18.54 30.17 -28.95
CA GLU A 286 17.54 29.74 -29.93
C GLU A 286 16.64 28.60 -29.40
N ARG A 287 17.19 27.72 -28.55
CA ARG A 287 16.40 26.68 -27.85
C ARG A 287 15.56 27.23 -26.70
N ALA A 288 16.05 28.26 -25.99
CA ALA A 288 15.39 28.81 -24.80
C ALA A 288 14.07 29.55 -25.12
N HIS A 289 13.90 30.07 -26.34
CA HIS A 289 12.79 30.99 -26.69
C HIS A 289 11.74 30.49 -27.68
N ARG A 290 11.42 29.19 -27.73
CA ARG A 290 10.29 28.72 -28.56
C ARG A 290 9.54 27.54 -27.98
N ARG A 291 8.73 27.76 -26.93
CA ARG A 291 7.48 26.99 -26.86
C ARG A 291 6.54 27.56 -27.90
N LEU A 292 6.58 27.00 -29.11
CA LEU A 292 5.52 27.19 -30.10
C LEU A 292 4.18 26.92 -29.40
N THR A 293 3.22 27.83 -29.59
CA THR A 293 1.84 27.60 -29.16
C THR A 293 1.31 26.31 -29.78
N TRP A 294 0.29 25.70 -29.17
CA TRP A 294 -0.31 24.48 -29.72
C TRP A 294 -0.76 24.67 -31.17
N LYS A 295 -1.39 25.81 -31.47
CA LYS A 295 -1.77 26.21 -32.84
C LYS A 295 -0.58 26.25 -33.80
N ALA A 296 0.55 26.83 -33.39
CA ALA A 296 1.75 26.89 -34.24
C ALA A 296 2.40 25.51 -34.46
N ARG A 297 2.33 24.61 -33.46
CA ARG A 297 2.78 23.21 -33.61
C ARG A 297 1.90 22.45 -34.58
N LEU A 298 0.58 22.56 -34.44
CA LEU A 298 -0.38 21.94 -35.35
C LEU A 298 -0.18 22.44 -36.78
N ALA A 299 -0.11 23.76 -36.99
CA ALA A 299 0.13 24.35 -38.31
C ALA A 299 1.45 23.87 -38.95
N ARG A 300 2.51 23.67 -38.14
CA ARG A 300 3.78 23.10 -38.63
C ARG A 300 3.67 21.63 -39.03
N ASN A 301 2.84 20.86 -38.32
CA ASN A 301 2.61 19.44 -38.57
C ASN A 301 1.50 19.19 -39.62
N CYS A 302 0.75 20.21 -40.04
CA CYS A 302 -0.25 20.09 -41.10
C CYS A 302 0.42 19.61 -42.40
N CYS A 303 -0.22 18.65 -43.06
CA CYS A 303 0.21 18.19 -44.37
C CYS A 303 0.25 19.36 -45.35
N ARG A 304 1.34 19.47 -46.12
CA ARG A 304 1.45 20.46 -47.20
C ARG A 304 0.71 19.94 -48.43
N GLY A 305 0.27 20.84 -49.32
CA GLY A 305 -0.57 20.48 -50.48
C GLY A 305 -0.05 19.31 -51.33
N GLY A 306 1.28 19.20 -51.52
CA GLY A 306 1.94 18.12 -52.27
C GLY A 306 2.54 17.00 -51.41
N SER A 307 2.20 16.90 -50.12
CA SER A 307 2.66 15.79 -49.28
C SER A 307 1.95 14.48 -49.68
N PRO A 308 2.67 13.35 -49.72
CA PRO A 308 2.06 12.07 -50.07
C PRO A 308 0.93 11.73 -49.10
N ARG A 309 -0.20 11.32 -49.64
CA ARG A 309 -1.36 10.89 -48.85
C ARG A 309 -1.35 9.38 -48.73
N PHE A 310 -1.44 8.91 -47.49
CA PHE A 310 -1.46 7.48 -47.18
C PHE A 310 -2.85 7.08 -46.68
N ARG A 311 -3.32 5.93 -47.15
CA ARG A 311 -4.47 5.24 -46.57
C ARG A 311 -3.94 4.03 -45.81
N PHE A 312 -4.36 3.93 -44.55
CA PHE A 312 -4.04 2.81 -43.67
C PHE A 312 -5.31 1.97 -43.50
N THR A 313 -5.19 0.67 -43.73
CA THR A 313 -6.22 -0.30 -43.39
C THR A 313 -5.69 -1.15 -42.25
N VAL A 314 -6.45 -1.24 -41.18
CA VAL A 314 -6.13 -2.01 -39.98
C VAL A 314 -7.28 -2.97 -39.72
N TRP A 315 -6.99 -4.25 -39.50
CA TRP A 315 -8.00 -5.32 -39.40
C TRP A 315 -8.23 -5.80 -37.98
N GLY A 316 -9.35 -6.44 -37.67
CA GLY A 316 -9.53 -7.08 -36.37
C GLY A 316 -9.49 -6.12 -35.16
N ILE A 317 -9.69 -4.82 -35.39
CA ILE A 317 -9.93 -3.86 -34.30
C ILE A 317 -11.35 -4.08 -33.81
N VAL A 318 -11.50 -4.31 -32.51
CA VAL A 318 -12.83 -4.43 -31.88
C VAL A 318 -13.61 -3.11 -32.02
N PRO A 319 -14.93 -3.15 -32.28
CA PRO A 319 -15.72 -1.94 -32.58
C PRO A 319 -15.63 -0.84 -31.51
N ALA A 320 -15.64 -1.22 -30.23
CA ALA A 320 -15.48 -0.27 -29.13
C ALA A 320 -14.16 0.52 -29.20
N LEU A 321 -13.05 -0.18 -29.48
CA LEU A 321 -11.75 0.44 -29.65
C LEU A 321 -11.69 1.30 -30.92
N ALA A 322 -12.30 0.86 -32.02
CA ALA A 322 -12.37 1.65 -33.25
C ALA A 322 -13.14 2.97 -33.01
N ALA A 323 -14.29 2.91 -32.33
CA ALA A 323 -15.08 4.07 -31.97
C ALA A 323 -14.31 5.02 -31.04
N TYR A 324 -13.67 4.48 -30.00
CA TYR A 324 -12.86 5.25 -29.06
C TYR A 324 -11.70 6.00 -29.76
N LEU A 325 -11.06 5.36 -30.73
CA LEU A 325 -9.97 5.95 -31.53
C LEU A 325 -10.47 6.86 -32.68
N GLY A 326 -11.79 7.00 -32.87
CA GLY A 326 -12.37 7.76 -33.98
C GLY A 326 -12.08 7.16 -35.36
N LEU A 327 -11.88 5.85 -35.44
CA LEU A 327 -11.62 5.14 -36.69
C LEU A 327 -12.94 4.86 -37.42
N ALA A 328 -13.03 5.30 -38.67
CA ALA A 328 -14.19 5.00 -39.50
C ALA A 328 -14.19 3.52 -39.93
N PRO A 329 -15.30 2.79 -39.77
CA PRO A 329 -15.42 1.45 -40.33
C PRO A 329 -15.31 1.51 -41.85
N GLN A 330 -14.62 0.54 -42.45
CA GLN A 330 -14.59 0.43 -43.90
C GLN A 330 -15.95 -0.07 -44.37
N ALA A 331 -16.57 0.63 -45.33
CA ALA A 331 -17.79 0.13 -45.97
C ALA A 331 -17.50 -1.24 -46.62
N PRO A 332 -18.42 -2.23 -46.52
CA PRO A 332 -18.25 -3.50 -47.19
C PRO A 332 -18.15 -3.25 -48.71
N THR A 333 -16.99 -3.59 -49.29
CA THR A 333 -16.77 -3.59 -50.74
C THR A 333 -17.41 -4.80 -51.40
#